data_AF-A0A537KS54-F1
#
_entry.id   AF-A0A537KS54-F1
#
_cell.length_a   1.000
_cell.length_b   1.000
_cell.length_c   1.000
_cell.angle_alpha   90.00
_cell.angle_beta   90.00
_cell.angle_gamma   90.00
#
_symmetry.space_group_name_H-M   'P 1'
#
loop_
_entity.id
_entity.type
_entity.pdbx_description
1 polymer ?
#
loop_
_entity_poly.entity_id
_entity_poly.type
_entity_poly.pdbx_seq_one_letter_code
_entity_poly.pdbx_strand_id
1 'polypeptide(L)'
;MLRRTPVGRNARRRARAGGPRARGRPAASAAKWKAIRVQVLARAGWRCQACGVRRRLDVHHVVKRSQGGSDFDLDQLVALCRWCHDQTDAPYERGRLVVTALGAGQFTFEVVQRAGRGPLKPNPTFAHVGKTDARDVVRGSE
;
A
#
# COMPACT_ATOMS: atom_id res chain seq x y z
N MET A 1 -10.09 10.32 -8.99
CA MET A 1 -8.69 9.96 -8.61
C MET A 1 -7.99 11.23 -8.12
N LEU A 2 -7.50 11.27 -6.88
CA LEU A 2 -6.76 12.44 -6.37
C LEU A 2 -5.43 12.54 -7.12
N ARG A 3 -5.13 13.71 -7.70
CA ARG A 3 -3.82 13.97 -8.31
C ARG A 3 -2.77 13.98 -7.19
N ARG A 4 -1.77 13.10 -7.28
CA ARG A 4 -0.66 13.08 -6.32
C ARG A 4 0.12 14.39 -6.45
N THR A 5 0.38 15.06 -5.34
CA THR A 5 1.27 16.22 -5.30
C THR A 5 2.65 15.80 -5.83
N PRO A 6 3.19 16.47 -6.86
CA PRO A 6 4.51 16.14 -7.37
C PRO A 6 5.58 16.29 -6.28
N VAL A 7 6.55 15.38 -6.26
CA VAL A 7 7.71 15.52 -5.38
C VAL A 7 8.45 16.80 -5.75
N GLY A 8 8.74 17.66 -4.76
CA GLY A 8 9.43 18.94 -4.96
C GLY A 8 10.85 18.80 -5.53
N ARG A 9 11.32 19.82 -6.26
CA ARG A 9 12.60 19.82 -6.99
C ARG A 9 13.80 19.43 -6.11
N ASN A 10 13.91 20.02 -4.91
CA ASN A 10 15.00 19.75 -3.97
C ASN A 10 15.01 18.29 -3.48
N ALA A 11 13.84 17.70 -3.25
CA ALA A 11 13.73 16.30 -2.88
C ALA A 11 14.15 15.37 -4.02
N ARG A 12 13.81 15.72 -5.28
CA ARG A 12 14.28 14.97 -6.46
C ARG A 12 15.80 15.04 -6.61
N ARG A 13 16.40 16.23 -6.48
CA ARG A 13 17.86 16.41 -6.57
C ARG A 13 18.58 15.56 -5.52
N ARG A 14 18.13 15.59 -4.26
CA ARG A 14 18.69 14.76 -3.19
C ARG A 14 18.61 13.27 -3.50
N ALA A 15 17.45 12.80 -3.96
CA ALA A 15 17.27 11.39 -4.30
C ALA A 15 18.20 10.95 -5.46
N ARG A 16 18.41 11.82 -6.47
CA ARG A 16 19.35 11.56 -7.57
C ARG A 16 20.80 11.49 -7.10
N ALA A 17 21.17 12.28 -6.09
CA ALA A 17 22.49 12.24 -5.46
C ALA A 17 22.67 11.07 -4.46
N GLY A 18 21.75 10.09 -4.44
CA GLY A 18 21.84 8.94 -3.52
C GLY A 18 21.44 9.23 -2.07
N GLY A 19 21.01 10.47 -1.76
CA GLY A 19 20.62 10.87 -0.41
C GLY A 19 19.33 10.19 0.09
N PRO A 20 19.03 10.34 1.40
CA PRO A 20 17.86 9.71 2.02
C PRO A 20 16.54 10.27 1.48
N ARG A 21 15.50 9.44 1.48
CA ARG A 21 14.18 9.82 0.93
C ARG A 21 13.46 10.88 1.77
N ALA A 22 13.66 10.91 3.08
CA ALA A 22 13.13 11.92 3.99
C ALA A 22 14.26 12.58 4.81
N ARG A 23 13.99 13.75 5.40
CA ARG A 23 14.88 14.45 6.34
C ARG A 23 14.26 14.42 7.73
N GLY A 24 15.09 14.62 8.76
CA GLY A 24 14.64 14.71 10.17
C GLY A 24 14.30 13.36 10.80
N ARG A 25 14.59 12.24 10.12
CA ARG A 25 14.45 10.89 10.67
C ARG A 25 15.25 9.87 9.84
N PRO A 26 15.47 8.65 10.36
CA PRO A 26 16.00 7.54 9.58
C PRO A 26 15.12 7.26 8.36
N ALA A 27 15.72 7.26 7.17
CA ALA A 27 15.03 6.98 5.91
C ALA A 27 15.99 6.28 4.95
N ALA A 28 15.47 5.33 4.19
CA ALA A 28 16.27 4.62 3.21
C ALA A 28 16.77 5.57 2.10
N SER A 29 17.96 5.30 1.58
CA SER A 29 18.41 5.87 0.31
C SER A 29 17.50 5.39 -0.84
N ALA A 30 17.57 6.05 -2.00
CA ALA A 30 16.81 5.63 -3.16
C ALA A 30 17.11 4.18 -3.58
N ALA A 31 18.38 3.78 -3.55
CA ALA A 31 18.82 2.43 -3.89
C ALA A 31 18.36 1.39 -2.85
N LYS A 32 18.54 1.68 -1.54
CA LYS A 32 18.10 0.78 -0.47
C LYS A 32 16.59 0.58 -0.48
N TRP A 33 15.82 1.64 -0.72
CA TRP A 33 14.37 1.53 -0.88
C TRP A 33 13.96 0.68 -2.08
N LYS A 34 14.71 0.73 -3.19
CA LYS A 34 14.44 -0.12 -4.35
C LYS A 34 14.58 -1.60 -3.99
N ALA A 35 15.62 -1.97 -3.22
CA ALA A 35 15.81 -3.33 -2.74
C ALA A 35 14.69 -3.77 -1.79
N ILE A 36 14.37 -2.95 -0.78
CA ILE A 36 13.28 -3.21 0.18
C ILE A 36 11.95 -3.40 -0.55
N ARG A 37 11.66 -2.54 -1.55
CA ARG A 37 10.46 -2.66 -2.37
C ARG A 37 10.38 -4.01 -3.08
N VAL A 38 11.48 -4.50 -3.66
CA VAL A 38 11.48 -5.81 -4.33
C VAL A 38 11.19 -6.93 -3.34
N GLN A 39 11.80 -6.89 -2.14
CA GLN A 39 11.56 -7.90 -1.10
C GLN A 39 10.08 -7.95 -0.68
N VAL A 40 9.46 -6.80 -0.41
CA VAL A 40 8.04 -6.73 -0.03
C VAL A 40 7.13 -7.25 -1.13
N LEU A 41 7.41 -6.91 -2.40
CA LEU A 41 6.61 -7.38 -3.53
C LEU A 41 6.78 -8.89 -3.79
N ALA A 42 8.00 -9.41 -3.63
CA ALA A 42 8.29 -10.84 -3.74
C ALA A 42 7.54 -11.63 -2.66
N ARG A 43 7.60 -11.18 -1.39
CA ARG A 43 6.84 -11.78 -0.28
C ARG A 43 5.34 -11.82 -0.56
N ALA A 44 4.81 -10.77 -1.19
CA ALA A 44 3.40 -10.69 -1.56
C ALA A 44 3.03 -11.50 -2.82
N GLY A 45 3.94 -12.29 -3.39
CA GLY A 45 3.69 -13.05 -4.63
C GLY A 45 3.37 -12.16 -5.83
N TRP A 46 3.82 -10.90 -5.80
CA TRP A 46 3.46 -9.87 -6.79
C TRP A 46 1.95 -9.63 -6.92
N ARG A 47 1.20 -9.86 -5.83
CA ARG A 47 -0.24 -9.61 -5.74
C ARG A 47 -0.53 -8.58 -4.64
N CYS A 48 -1.65 -7.88 -4.77
CA CYS A 48 -2.14 -7.01 -3.70
C CYS A 48 -2.46 -7.86 -2.47
N GLN A 49 -1.87 -7.57 -1.30
CA GLN A 49 -2.13 -8.34 -0.09
C GLN A 49 -3.56 -8.15 0.45
N ALA A 50 -4.23 -7.05 0.09
CA ALA A 50 -5.60 -6.79 0.52
C ALA A 50 -6.67 -7.44 -0.38
N CYS A 51 -6.48 -7.44 -1.70
CA CYS A 51 -7.53 -7.87 -2.66
C CYS A 51 -7.07 -8.90 -3.71
N GLY A 52 -5.82 -9.37 -3.64
CA GLY A 52 -5.29 -10.45 -4.49
C GLY A 52 -4.96 -10.09 -5.94
N VAL A 53 -5.32 -8.90 -6.43
CA VAL A 53 -5.11 -8.53 -7.85
C VAL A 53 -3.62 -8.40 -8.20
N ARG A 54 -3.27 -8.85 -9.42
CA ARG A 54 -1.92 -8.74 -10.01
C ARG A 54 -1.84 -7.54 -10.94
N ARG A 55 -1.76 -6.34 -10.38
CA ARG A 55 -1.64 -5.06 -11.11
C ARG A 55 -0.40 -4.29 -10.67
N ARG A 56 -0.26 -3.02 -11.07
CA ARG A 56 0.78 -2.14 -10.52
C ARG A 56 0.62 -2.01 -9.01
N LEU A 57 1.64 -2.47 -8.29
CA LEU A 57 1.71 -2.45 -6.82
C LEU A 57 2.62 -1.33 -6.32
N ASP A 58 2.17 -0.69 -5.24
CA ASP A 58 2.93 0.22 -4.41
C ASP A 58 3.16 -0.43 -3.04
N VAL A 59 4.27 -0.07 -2.38
CA VAL A 59 4.52 -0.47 -0.99
C VAL A 59 4.00 0.63 -0.09
N HIS A 60 3.07 0.27 0.78
CA HIS A 60 2.44 1.14 1.76
C HIS A 60 3.04 0.88 3.14
N HIS A 61 3.25 1.95 3.91
CA HIS A 61 3.67 1.86 5.30
C HIS A 61 2.44 1.79 6.20
N VAL A 62 2.26 0.69 6.94
CA VAL A 62 1.13 0.49 7.87
C VAL A 62 1.06 1.61 8.90
N VAL A 63 2.18 1.88 9.58
CA VAL A 63 2.38 3.14 10.30
C VAL A 63 2.89 4.16 9.31
N LYS A 64 2.17 5.26 9.10
CA LYS A 64 2.56 6.25 8.11
C LYS A 64 3.97 6.77 8.39
N ARG A 65 4.68 6.99 7.30
CA ARG A 65 5.94 7.74 7.29
C ARG A 65 5.87 9.01 8.15
N SER A 66 4.84 9.84 8.01
CA SER A 66 4.69 11.08 8.79
C SER A 66 4.49 10.87 10.30
N GLN A 67 4.12 9.65 10.71
CA GLN A 67 3.86 9.25 12.10
C GLN A 67 5.01 8.40 12.69
N GLY A 68 6.19 8.40 12.05
CA GLY A 68 7.35 7.65 12.53
C GLY A 68 7.53 6.25 11.93
N GLY A 69 6.71 5.87 10.94
CA GLY A 69 6.85 4.58 10.26
C GLY A 69 8.24 4.38 9.63
N SER A 70 8.83 3.21 9.91
CA SER A 70 10.15 2.81 9.43
C SER A 70 10.15 2.45 7.95
N ASP A 71 11.17 2.88 7.22
CA ASP A 71 11.40 2.41 5.84
C ASP A 71 12.03 1.00 5.81
N PHE A 72 12.47 0.46 6.96
CA PHE A 72 13.30 -0.75 7.05
C PHE A 72 12.60 -1.95 7.67
N ASP A 73 11.51 -1.72 8.39
CA ASP A 73 10.75 -2.78 9.04
C ASP A 73 9.80 -3.43 8.02
N LEU A 74 10.16 -4.62 7.53
CA LEU A 74 9.40 -5.31 6.49
C LEU A 74 8.00 -5.70 6.95
N ASP A 75 7.79 -5.93 8.25
CA ASP A 75 6.49 -6.32 8.79
C ASP A 75 5.50 -5.15 8.81
N GLN A 76 6.01 -3.91 8.73
CA GLN A 76 5.20 -2.70 8.63
C GLN A 76 5.04 -2.19 7.19
N LEU A 77 5.51 -2.96 6.20
CA LEU A 77 5.42 -2.63 4.78
C LEU A 77 4.51 -3.62 4.06
N VAL A 78 3.42 -3.15 3.47
CA VAL A 78 2.42 -3.99 2.78
C VAL A 78 2.36 -3.66 1.29
N ALA A 79 2.21 -4.68 0.44
CA ALA A 79 2.05 -4.50 -1.00
C ALA A 79 0.59 -4.29 -1.37
N LEU A 80 0.25 -3.12 -1.91
CA LEU A 80 -1.12 -2.75 -2.28
C LEU A 80 -1.23 -2.32 -3.74
N CYS A 81 -2.35 -2.67 -4.37
CA CYS A 81 -2.72 -2.07 -5.65
C CYS A 81 -3.08 -0.58 -5.47
N ARG A 82 -3.12 0.15 -6.58
CA ARG A 82 -3.42 1.59 -6.55
C ARG A 82 -4.73 1.94 -5.83
N TRP A 83 -5.78 1.14 -6.03
CA TRP A 83 -7.09 1.35 -5.41
C TRP A 83 -7.02 1.14 -3.89
N CYS A 84 -6.48 0.01 -3.43
CA CYS A 84 -6.37 -0.28 -2.00
C CYS A 84 -5.49 0.76 -1.30
N HIS A 85 -4.39 1.17 -1.93
CA HIS A 85 -3.54 2.23 -1.42
C HIS A 85 -4.26 3.58 -1.32
N ASP A 86 -5.12 3.95 -2.26
CA ASP A 86 -5.91 5.17 -2.13
C ASP A 86 -6.96 5.04 -1.01
N GLN A 87 -7.51 3.84 -0.82
CA GLN A 87 -8.50 3.55 0.23
C GLN A 87 -7.92 3.68 1.65
N THR A 88 -6.61 3.49 1.86
CA THR A 88 -5.98 3.73 3.17
C THR A 88 -5.94 5.21 3.56
N ASP A 89 -6.09 6.11 2.59
CA ASP A 89 -6.14 7.55 2.81
C ASP A 89 -7.54 8.15 2.59
N ALA A 90 -8.53 7.31 2.30
CA ALA A 90 -9.90 7.77 2.12
C ALA A 90 -10.49 8.32 3.43
N PRO A 91 -11.36 9.34 3.34
CA PRO A 91 -12.19 9.76 4.47
C PRO A 91 -13.03 8.59 4.99
N TYR A 92 -13.25 8.51 6.31
CA TYR A 92 -14.00 7.42 6.92
C TYR A 92 -15.45 7.33 6.42
N GLU A 93 -16.03 8.43 5.95
CA GLU A 93 -17.37 8.48 5.37
C GLU A 93 -17.47 7.71 4.04
N ARG A 94 -16.35 7.51 3.35
CA ARG A 94 -16.25 6.71 2.11
C ARG A 94 -15.75 5.29 2.38
N GLY A 95 -15.60 4.94 3.65
CA GLY A 95 -14.86 3.79 4.13
C GLY A 95 -13.36 3.98 3.99
N ARG A 96 -12.60 3.60 5.01
CA ARG A 96 -11.15 3.65 5.00
C ARG A 96 -10.61 2.24 5.15
N LEU A 97 -9.71 1.85 4.26
CA LEU A 97 -8.99 0.59 4.42
C LEU A 97 -7.98 0.74 5.56
N VAL A 98 -8.23 0.05 6.66
CA VAL A 98 -7.32 -0.08 7.78
C VAL A 98 -6.53 -1.37 7.57
N VAL A 99 -5.20 -1.24 7.63
CA VAL A 99 -4.28 -2.37 7.57
C VAL A 99 -3.70 -2.55 8.95
N THR A 100 -3.79 -3.76 9.50
CA THR A 100 -3.17 -4.11 10.78
C THR A 100 -2.12 -5.18 10.54
N ALA A 101 -0.89 -4.92 10.96
CA ALA A 101 0.19 -5.90 10.87
C ALA A 101 0.07 -6.91 12.02
N LEU A 102 0.22 -8.20 11.70
CA LEU A 102 0.24 -9.29 12.68
C LEU A 102 1.67 -9.79 12.98
N GLY A 103 2.67 -9.27 12.26
CA GLY A 103 4.04 -9.77 12.28
C GLY A 103 4.31 -10.82 11.20
N ALA A 104 5.58 -11.15 10.96
CA ALA A 104 6.02 -12.13 9.96
C ALA A 104 5.48 -11.87 8.54
N GLY A 105 5.29 -10.59 8.19
CA GLY A 105 4.71 -10.16 6.92
C GLY A 105 3.24 -10.51 6.72
N GLN A 106 2.50 -10.84 7.78
CA GLN A 106 1.06 -11.08 7.77
C GLN A 106 0.28 -9.83 8.16
N PHE A 107 -0.91 -9.66 7.56
CA PHE A 107 -1.73 -8.47 7.72
C PHE A 107 -3.22 -8.82 7.73
N THR A 108 -4.01 -8.09 8.50
CA THR A 108 -5.47 -8.03 8.34
C THR A 108 -5.88 -6.74 7.65
N PHE A 109 -7.02 -6.80 6.98
CA PHE A 109 -7.57 -5.71 6.18
C PHE A 109 -9.03 -5.53 6.54
N GLU A 110 -9.36 -4.35 7.04
CA GLU A 110 -10.73 -3.99 7.41
C GLU A 110 -11.11 -2.68 6.74
N VAL A 111 -12.34 -2.59 6.23
CA VAL A 111 -12.86 -1.29 5.79
C VAL A 111 -13.70 -0.68 6.89
N VAL A 112 -13.14 0.32 7.56
CA VAL A 112 -13.81 1.04 8.64
C VAL A 112 -14.57 2.22 8.05
N GLN A 113 -15.87 2.29 8.31
CA GLN A 113 -16.70 3.45 7.95
C GLN A 113 -17.23 4.14 9.21
N ARG A 114 -17.20 5.46 9.25
CA ARG A 114 -17.99 6.20 10.24
C ARG A 114 -19.41 6.30 9.71
N ALA A 115 -20.40 5.92 10.52
CA ALA A 115 -21.80 6.20 10.20
C ALA A 115 -21.95 7.71 10.00
N GLY A 116 -22.27 8.13 8.77
CA GLY A 116 -22.73 9.48 8.53
C GLY A 116 -24.10 9.69 9.18
N ARG A 117 -24.59 10.93 9.20
CA ARG A 117 -26.03 11.20 9.34
C ARG A 117 -26.72 10.71 8.06
N GLY A 118 -27.00 9.41 7.96
CA GLY A 118 -27.61 8.76 6.79
C GLY A 118 -27.47 7.23 6.84
N PRO A 119 -28.27 6.49 6.06
CA PRO A 119 -28.25 5.03 6.10
C PRO A 119 -26.85 4.50 5.76
N LEU A 120 -26.40 3.50 6.53
CA LEU A 120 -25.14 2.80 6.34
C LEU A 120 -25.06 2.34 4.87
N LYS A 121 -24.04 2.80 4.13
CA LYS A 121 -23.75 2.18 2.84
C LYS A 121 -23.29 0.76 3.13
N PRO A 122 -23.71 -0.25 2.34
CA PRO A 122 -23.20 -1.60 2.52
C PRO A 122 -21.68 -1.57 2.51
N ASN A 123 -21.08 -2.36 3.41
CA ASN A 123 -19.63 -2.52 3.55
C ASN A 123 -19.04 -2.61 2.15
N PRO A 124 -18.06 -1.75 1.77
CA PRO A 124 -17.48 -1.86 0.45
C PRO A 124 -16.78 -3.21 0.38
N THR A 125 -17.48 -4.19 -0.18
CA THR A 125 -16.83 -5.30 -0.88
C THR A 125 -15.75 -4.64 -1.71
N PHE A 126 -14.51 -5.13 -1.62
CA PHE A 126 -13.44 -4.64 -2.48
C PHE A 126 -14.00 -4.65 -3.91
N ALA A 127 -14.35 -3.48 -4.46
CA ALA A 127 -15.28 -3.39 -5.61
C ALA A 127 -14.68 -3.89 -6.95
N HIS A 128 -13.55 -4.59 -6.85
CA HIS A 128 -12.73 -5.15 -7.90
C HIS A 128 -12.26 -6.59 -7.57
N VAL A 129 -12.62 -7.16 -6.41
CA VAL A 129 -12.59 -8.61 -6.19
C VAL A 129 -13.64 -9.21 -7.13
N GLY A 130 -13.18 -9.97 -8.13
CA GLY A 130 -14.02 -10.47 -9.24
C GLY A 130 -13.71 -9.87 -10.62
N LYS A 131 -12.82 -8.86 -10.72
CA LYS A 131 -12.18 -8.47 -11.99
C LYS A 131 -10.79 -9.10 -12.10
N THR A 132 -10.71 -10.41 -11.84
CA THR A 132 -9.59 -11.22 -12.33
C THR A 132 -9.61 -11.13 -13.85
N ASP A 133 -8.47 -10.78 -14.46
CA ASP A 133 -8.29 -10.97 -15.89
C ASP A 133 -8.55 -12.47 -16.14
N ALA A 134 -9.36 -12.82 -17.14
CA ALA A 134 -9.71 -14.21 -17.46
C ALA A 134 -8.48 -15.11 -17.78
N ARG A 135 -7.27 -14.53 -17.76
CA ARG A 135 -5.98 -15.19 -17.99
C ARG A 135 -5.34 -15.80 -16.74
N ASP A 136 -5.84 -15.54 -15.53
CA ASP A 136 -5.28 -16.09 -14.27
C ASP A 136 -5.93 -17.43 -13.83
N VAL A 137 -6.82 -18.05 -14.62
CA VAL A 137 -7.54 -19.31 -14.29
C VAL A 137 -6.94 -20.56 -14.95
N VAL A 138 -5.77 -20.48 -15.59
CA VAL A 138 -5.14 -21.68 -16.17
C VAL A 138 -3.68 -21.78 -15.75
N ARG A 139 -3.44 -22.50 -14.65
CA ARG A 139 -2.37 -23.49 -14.46
C ARG A 139 -2.36 -23.95 -13.00
N GLY A 140 -3.27 -24.88 -12.74
CA GLY A 140 -3.19 -25.83 -11.64
C GLY A 140 -3.60 -27.17 -12.20
N SER A 141 -2.64 -27.98 -12.64
CA SER A 141 -2.68 -29.43 -12.85
C SER A 141 -1.30 -29.86 -13.36
N GLU A 142 -0.83 -30.99 -12.82
CA GLU A 142 0.46 -31.70 -13.03
C GLU A 142 1.61 -31.30 -12.10
#